data_AF-W0JZL8-F1
#
_entry.id   AF-W0JZL8-F1
#
_cell.length_a   1.000
_cell.length_b   1.000
_cell.length_c   1.000
_cell.angle_alpha   90.00
_cell.angle_beta   90.00
_cell.angle_gamma   90.00
#
_symmetry.space_group_name_H-M   'P 1'
#
loop_
_entity.id
_entity.type
_entity.pdbx_description
1 polymer ?
#
loop_
_entity_poly.entity_id
_entity_poly.type
_entity_poly.pdbx_seq_one_letter_code
_entity_poly.pdbx_strand_id
1 'polypeptide(L)'
;MRRSAANALPTRLAAKLWKARVDDSVGDDPWKTGCKDVAEYVKASDLKHWIRRQETGISETYAKKLVSRTIDAALDLSKNRLAVRKRTERKNGLEYTERRLVLPANAAIPGESSSRTEQNGEPKTGGVHG
;
A
#
# COMPACT_ATOMS: atom_id res chain seq x y z
N MET A 1 -9.21 26.57 11.52
CA MET A 1 -8.14 25.81 10.82
C MET A 1 -6.98 25.51 11.78
N ARG A 2 -7.06 24.44 12.60
CA ARG A 2 -5.95 23.97 13.45
C ARG A 2 -6.12 22.45 13.70
N ARG A 3 -5.59 21.60 12.82
CA ARG A 3 -5.44 20.14 13.04
C ARG A 3 -3.96 19.71 13.07
N SER A 4 -3.02 20.66 13.09
CA SER A 4 -1.62 20.40 12.72
C SER A 4 -0.72 19.77 13.78
N ALA A 5 -1.07 19.80 15.08
CA ALA A 5 -0.18 19.25 16.12
C ALA A 5 -0.51 17.79 16.51
N ALA A 6 -1.79 17.44 16.62
CA ALA A 6 -2.22 16.13 17.15
C ALA A 6 -2.10 14.96 16.14
N ASN A 7 -1.97 15.24 14.84
CA ASN A 7 -1.82 14.22 13.79
C ASN A 7 -0.42 14.19 13.16
N ALA A 8 0.57 14.87 13.75
CA ALA A 8 1.91 14.99 13.16
C ALA A 8 2.57 13.63 12.90
N LEU A 9 2.41 12.65 13.80
CA LEU A 9 3.02 11.34 13.63
C LEU A 9 2.37 10.51 12.50
N PRO A 10 1.04 10.29 12.45
CA PRO A 10 0.40 9.62 11.33
C PRO A 10 0.69 10.28 9.98
N THR A 11 0.68 11.61 9.91
CA THR A 11 1.01 12.35 8.68
C THR A 11 2.48 12.18 8.29
N ARG A 12 3.42 12.20 9.25
CA ARG A 12 4.84 11.93 9.00
C ARG A 12 5.07 10.50 8.52
N LEU A 13 4.41 9.52 9.15
CA LEU A 13 4.48 8.12 8.74
C LEU A 13 3.91 7.92 7.34
N ALA A 14 2.81 8.59 7.00
CA ALA A 14 2.24 8.54 5.66
C ALA A 14 3.18 9.14 4.60
N ALA A 15 3.85 10.27 4.91
CA ALA A 15 4.85 10.85 4.04
C ALA A 15 6.09 9.95 3.87
N LYS A 16 6.60 9.37 4.96
CA LYS A 16 7.68 8.37 4.92
C LYS A 16 7.29 7.14 4.09
N LEU A 17 6.06 6.66 4.26
CA LEU A 17 5.51 5.52 3.53
C LEU A 17 5.47 5.79 2.02
N TRP A 18 5.04 6.99 1.61
CA TRP A 18 5.07 7.39 0.21
C TRP A 18 6.50 7.55 -0.31
N LYS A 19 7.41 8.11 0.51
CA LYS A 19 8.82 8.25 0.13
C LYS A 19 9.48 6.89 -0.10
N ALA A 20 9.23 5.91 0.77
CA ALA A 20 9.79 4.57 0.64
C ALA A 20 9.42 3.87 -0.68
N ARG A 21 8.26 4.23 -1.26
CA ARG A 21 7.81 3.75 -2.57
C ARG A 21 8.65 4.28 -3.73
N VAL A 22 9.04 5.54 -3.68
CA VAL A 22 9.62 6.28 -4.82
C VAL A 22 11.14 6.38 -4.76
N ASP A 23 11.73 6.07 -3.61
CA ASP A 23 13.15 6.26 -3.33
C ASP A 23 13.74 4.96 -2.77
N ASP A 24 14.39 4.19 -3.65
CA ASP A 24 15.03 2.91 -3.33
C ASP A 24 16.13 3.04 -2.25
N SER A 25 16.65 4.26 -2.01
CA SER A 25 17.66 4.48 -0.96
C SER A 25 17.09 4.38 0.46
N VAL A 26 15.75 4.39 0.62
CA VAL A 26 15.08 4.33 1.93
C VAL A 26 15.13 2.93 2.56
N GLY A 27 15.43 1.88 1.78
CA GLY A 27 15.79 0.53 2.23
C GLY A 27 14.70 -0.31 2.94
N ASP A 28 13.77 0.31 3.65
CA ASP A 28 12.62 -0.34 4.31
C ASP A 28 11.31 0.06 3.62
N ASP A 29 11.06 -0.57 2.47
CA ASP A 29 9.85 -0.40 1.66
C ASP A 29 8.81 -1.50 1.97
N PRO A 30 7.63 -1.14 2.52
CA PRO A 30 6.54 -2.10 2.75
C PRO A 30 5.60 -2.25 1.54
N TRP A 31 5.79 -1.51 0.45
CA TRP A 31 5.00 -1.64 -0.78
C TRP A 31 5.30 -2.96 -1.49
N LYS A 32 4.25 -3.53 -2.07
CA LYS A 32 4.31 -4.77 -2.83
C LYS A 32 3.69 -4.53 -4.19
N THR A 33 4.31 -5.09 -5.23
CA THR A 33 3.77 -5.08 -6.59
C THR A 33 2.39 -5.72 -6.61
N GLY A 34 1.41 -5.00 -7.15
CA GLY A 34 0.05 -5.48 -7.36
C GLY A 34 -0.12 -6.24 -8.68
N CYS A 35 -1.37 -6.46 -9.06
CA CYS A 35 -1.71 -7.05 -10.35
C CYS A 35 -2.99 -6.41 -10.92
N LYS A 36 -3.14 -6.49 -12.25
CA LYS A 36 -4.26 -5.95 -13.03
C LYS A 36 -4.54 -4.48 -12.72
N ASP A 37 -5.51 -4.21 -11.85
CA ASP A 37 -6.01 -2.87 -11.53
C ASP A 37 -5.28 -2.20 -10.36
N VAL A 38 -4.30 -2.89 -9.77
CA VAL A 38 -3.51 -2.40 -8.64
C VAL A 38 -2.06 -2.38 -9.06
N ALA A 39 -1.46 -1.18 -9.14
CA ALA A 39 -0.03 -1.04 -9.41
C ALA A 39 0.76 -1.61 -8.24
N GLU A 40 0.44 -1.14 -7.02
CA GLU A 40 1.14 -1.50 -5.80
C GLU A 40 0.17 -1.47 -4.61
N TYR A 41 0.50 -2.18 -3.55
CA TYR A 41 -0.29 -2.20 -2.33
C TYR A 41 0.55 -2.42 -1.09
N VAL A 42 0.01 -2.01 0.05
CA VAL A 42 0.54 -2.30 1.39
C VAL A 42 -0.55 -3.00 2.19
N LYS A 43 -0.22 -4.17 2.77
CA LYS A 43 -1.12 -4.87 3.69
C LYS A 43 -1.12 -4.18 5.06
N ALA A 44 -2.25 -4.17 5.77
CA ALA A 44 -2.31 -3.61 7.12
C ALA A 44 -1.38 -4.32 8.10
N SER A 45 -1.16 -5.63 7.97
CA SER A 45 -0.19 -6.37 8.77
C SER A 45 1.25 -5.92 8.49
N ASP A 46 1.64 -5.85 7.21
CA ASP A 46 2.96 -5.36 6.79
C ASP A 46 3.19 -3.92 7.27
N LEU A 47 2.19 -3.04 7.12
CA LEU A 47 2.26 -1.66 7.61
C LEU A 47 2.42 -1.61 9.14
N LYS A 48 1.77 -2.51 9.89
CA LYS A 48 1.96 -2.61 11.35
C LYS A 48 3.41 -2.92 11.69
N HIS A 49 4.00 -3.91 11.00
CA HIS A 49 5.39 -4.30 11.22
C HIS A 49 6.37 -3.19 10.82
N TRP A 50 6.11 -2.52 9.71
CA TRP A 50 6.89 -1.36 9.25
C TRP A 50 6.82 -0.20 10.26
N ILE A 51 5.64 0.17 10.75
CA ILE A 51 5.50 1.23 11.77
C ILE A 51 6.30 0.90 13.04
N ARG A 52 6.34 -0.37 13.47
CA ARG A 52 7.14 -0.81 14.63
C ARG A 52 8.65 -0.73 14.41
N ARG A 53 9.11 -0.77 13.15
CA ARG A 53 10.52 -0.52 12.80
C ARG A 53 10.83 0.98 12.74
N GLN A 54 9.88 1.78 12.28
CA GLN A 54 10.03 3.24 12.21
C GLN A 54 9.96 3.93 13.57
N GLU A 55 9.14 3.41 14.49
CA GLU A 55 8.92 3.94 15.83
C GLU A 55 9.27 2.86 16.85
N THR A 56 10.49 2.92 17.41
CA THR A 56 10.96 1.93 18.38
C THR A 56 10.22 2.06 19.72
N GLY A 57 10.05 0.95 20.43
CA GLY A 57 9.46 0.94 21.77
C GLY A 57 7.93 1.09 21.83
N ILE A 58 7.22 1.15 20.70
CA ILE A 58 5.76 1.19 20.71
C ILE A 58 5.13 -0.20 20.92
N SER A 59 4.01 -0.24 21.63
CA SER A 59 3.24 -1.47 21.82
C SER A 59 2.54 -1.91 20.53
N GLU A 60 2.25 -3.21 20.42
CA GLU A 60 1.51 -3.74 19.27
C GLU A 60 0.12 -3.12 19.12
N THR A 61 -0.59 -2.93 20.23
CA THR A 61 -1.90 -2.28 20.25
C THR A 61 -1.82 -0.84 19.76
N TYR A 62 -0.78 -0.10 20.14
CA TYR A 62 -0.58 1.26 19.66
C TYR A 62 -0.21 1.29 18.16
N ALA A 63 0.65 0.38 17.72
CA ALA A 63 0.98 0.22 16.30
C ALA A 63 -0.29 -0.05 15.45
N LYS A 64 -1.20 -0.91 15.92
CA LYS A 64 -2.49 -1.16 15.25
C LYS A 64 -3.35 0.10 15.11
N LYS A 65 -3.37 0.97 16.12
CA LYS A 65 -4.06 2.27 16.05
C LYS A 65 -3.38 3.20 15.03
N LEU A 66 -2.05 3.22 15.02
CA LEU A 66 -1.28 4.03 14.06
C LEU A 66 -1.52 3.56 12.62
N VAL A 67 -1.61 2.26 12.34
CA VAL A 67 -1.94 1.74 11.00
C VAL A 67 -3.21 2.40 10.44
N SER A 68 -4.26 2.48 11.26
CA SER A 68 -5.52 3.07 10.81
C SER A 68 -5.37 4.55 10.48
N ARG A 69 -4.75 5.31 11.39
CA ARG A 69 -4.54 6.76 11.23
C ARG A 69 -3.54 7.11 10.11
N THR A 70 -2.51 6.31 9.92
CA THR A 70 -1.51 6.50 8.85
C THR A 70 -2.13 6.25 7.49
N ILE A 71 -3.01 5.25 7.35
CA ILE A 71 -3.78 5.04 6.11
C ILE A 71 -4.68 6.25 5.84
N ASP A 72 -5.41 6.72 6.84
CA ASP A 72 -6.31 7.88 6.67
C ASP A 72 -5.51 9.13 6.27
N ALA A 73 -4.34 9.35 6.88
CA ALA A 73 -3.43 10.42 6.50
C ALA A 73 -2.83 10.25 5.09
N ALA A 74 -2.52 9.03 4.67
CA ALA A 74 -2.02 8.76 3.31
C ALA A 74 -3.09 9.02 2.24
N LEU A 75 -4.36 8.69 2.52
CA LEU A 75 -5.49 9.03 1.64
C LEU A 75 -5.63 10.55 1.51
N ASP A 76 -5.57 11.28 2.62
CA ASP A 76 -5.64 12.73 2.65
C ASP A 76 -4.48 13.38 1.86
N LEU A 77 -3.24 12.97 2.13
CA LEU A 77 -2.04 13.49 1.44
C LEU A 77 -2.05 13.18 -0.06
N SER A 78 -2.53 12.00 -0.46
CA SER A 78 -2.59 11.61 -1.87
C SER A 78 -3.74 12.28 -2.63
N LYS A 79 -4.60 13.07 -1.97
CA LYS A 79 -5.86 13.60 -2.51
C LYS A 79 -6.77 12.49 -3.04
N ASN A 80 -6.88 11.38 -2.30
CA ASN A 80 -7.66 10.19 -2.66
C ASN A 80 -7.23 9.49 -3.95
N ARG A 81 -5.97 9.65 -4.38
CA ARG A 81 -5.39 8.81 -5.44
C ARG A 81 -5.07 7.39 -4.96
N LEU A 82 -4.81 7.25 -3.67
CA LEU A 82 -4.78 5.96 -3.00
C LEU A 82 -6.20 5.54 -2.63
N ALA A 83 -6.42 4.23 -2.55
CA ALA A 83 -7.68 3.66 -2.10
C ALA A 83 -7.47 2.63 -0.99
N VAL A 84 -8.54 2.34 -0.24
CA VAL A 84 -8.55 1.27 0.75
C VAL A 84 -9.43 0.14 0.24
N ARG A 85 -8.86 -1.07 0.14
CA ARG A 85 -9.59 -2.29 -0.22
C ARG A 85 -9.49 -3.31 0.89
N LYS A 86 -10.53 -4.12 1.08
CA LYS A 86 -10.48 -5.31 1.93
C LYS A 86 -10.25 -6.53 1.05
N ARG A 87 -9.36 -7.43 1.46
CA ARG A 87 -9.18 -8.73 0.80
C ARG A 87 -9.34 -9.83 1.83
N THR A 88 -10.13 -10.83 1.47
CA THR A 88 -10.25 -12.06 2.24
C THR A 88 -9.24 -13.07 1.71
N GLU A 89 -8.40 -13.60 2.59
CA GLU A 89 -7.43 -14.66 2.29
C GLU A 89 -7.71 -15.86 3.21
N ARG A 90 -7.77 -17.06 2.63
CA ARG A 90 -7.82 -18.31 3.42
C ARG A 90 -6.42 -18.85 3.58
N LYS A 91 -6.02 -19.13 4.82
CA LYS A 91 -4.72 -19.73 5.16
C LYS A 91 -4.91 -20.70 6.31
N ASN A 92 -4.41 -21.93 6.17
CA ASN A 92 -4.46 -22.97 7.20
C ASN A 92 -5.88 -23.26 7.72
N GLY A 93 -6.88 -23.28 6.84
CA GLY A 93 -8.28 -23.49 7.22
C GLY A 93 -8.97 -22.29 7.88
N LEU A 94 -8.25 -21.18 8.10
CA LEU A 94 -8.79 -19.95 8.69
C LEU A 94 -8.95 -18.87 7.62
N GLU A 95 -10.05 -18.12 7.72
CA GLU A 95 -10.35 -17.00 6.84
C GLU A 95 -9.94 -15.68 7.50
N TYR A 96 -9.12 -14.90 6.80
CA TYR A 96 -8.61 -13.62 7.27
C TYR A 96 -9.05 -12.51 6.33
N THR A 97 -9.82 -11.56 6.85
CA THR A 97 -10.10 -10.32 6.12
C THR A 97 -9.07 -9.27 6.49
N GLU A 98 -8.32 -8.78 5.50
CA GLU A 98 -7.27 -7.81 5.70
C GLU A 98 -7.53 -6.53 4.90
N ARG A 99 -7.32 -5.38 5.57
CA ARG A 99 -7.36 -4.05 4.94
C ARG A 99 -6.04 -3.78 4.21
N ARG A 100 -6.11 -3.23 3.01
CA ARG A 100 -4.95 -2.86 2.19
C ARG A 100 -5.07 -1.42 1.73
N LEU A 101 -3.97 -0.69 1.82
CA LEU A 101 -3.78 0.55 1.07
C LEU A 101 -3.34 0.16 -0.33
N VAL A 102 -4.04 0.64 -1.35
CA VAL A 102 -3.75 0.29 -2.74
C VAL A 102 -3.51 1.55 -3.55
N LEU A 103 -2.55 1.46 -4.45
CA LEU A 103 -2.40 2.39 -5.55
C LEU A 103 -3.06 1.78 -6.79
N PRO A 104 -4.19 2.34 -7.26
CA PRO A 104 -4.80 1.93 -8.52
C PRO A 104 -3.82 2.08 -9.67
N ALA A 105 -3.83 1.13 -10.62
CA ALA A 105 -2.93 1.16 -11.77
C ALA A 105 -3.15 2.37 -12.68
N ASN A 106 -4.35 2.95 -12.67
CA ASN A 106 -4.75 4.12 -13.45
C ASN A 106 -4.73 5.42 -12.64
N ALA A 107 -4.15 5.43 -11.44
CA ALA A 107 -4.06 6.64 -10.64
C ALA A 107 -3.14 7.67 -11.33
N ALA A 108 -3.65 8.87 -11.57
CA ALA A 108 -2.86 9.96 -12.16
C ALA A 108 -1.85 10.50 -11.15
N ILE A 109 -0.63 9.95 -11.15
CA ILE A 109 0.48 10.39 -10.30
C ILE A 109 1.24 11.52 -11.02
N PRO A 110 1.35 12.71 -10.39
CA PRO A 110 2.13 13.81 -10.95
C PRO A 110 3.61 13.42 -11.12
N GLY A 111 4.14 13.58 -12.34
CA GLY A 111 5.53 13.25 -12.66
C GLY A 111 5.77 11.80 -13.09
N GLU A 112 4.75 10.94 -13.09
CA GLU A 112 4.82 9.57 -13.59
C GLU A 112 4.16 9.51 -14.97
N SER A 113 4.94 9.27 -16.03
CA SER A 113 4.40 9.01 -17.35
C SER A 113 3.68 7.66 -17.33
N SER A 114 2.38 7.63 -17.62
CA SER A 114 1.59 6.40 -17.67
C SER A 114 2.03 5.50 -18.84
N SER A 115 3.16 4.82 -18.70
CA SER A 115 3.61 3.79 -19.64
C SER A 115 3.54 2.42 -18.97
N ARG A 116 2.33 1.97 -18.64
CA ARG A 116 2.08 0.56 -18.32
C ARG A 116 0.69 0.12 -18.79
N THR A 117 0.52 0.21 -20.09
CA THR A 117 -0.45 -0.53 -20.92
C THR A 117 0.38 -0.74 -22.19
N GLU A 118 0.89 -1.91 -22.53
CA GLU A 118 0.21 -3.15 -22.89
C GLU A 118 1.20 -4.33 -22.73
N GLN A 119 0.86 -5.35 -21.94
CA GLN A 119 1.29 -6.74 -22.19
C GLN A 119 0.17 -7.66 -21.72
N ASN A 120 -0.92 -7.68 -22.49
CA ASN A 120 -1.88 -8.77 -22.46
C ASN A 120 -2.29 -9.10 -23.90
N GLY A 121 -2.06 -10.35 -24.29
CA GLY A 121 -2.12 -10.91 -25.65
C GLY A 121 -0.78 -11.58 -25.91
N GLU A 122 -0.59 -12.90 -25.78
CA GLU A 122 -1.48 -14.03 -26.09
C GLU A 122 -1.16 -15.23 -25.17
N PRO A 123 -2.15 -16.01 -24.69
CA PRO A 123 -1.89 -17.37 -24.25
C PRO A 123 -1.70 -18.25 -25.49
N LYS A 124 -0.47 -18.69 -25.78
CA LYS A 124 -0.21 -19.76 -26.75
C LYS A 124 -0.69 -21.08 -26.17
N THR A 125 -1.97 -21.37 -26.31
CA THR A 125 -2.53 -22.73 -26.22
C THR A 125 -3.12 -23.11 -27.57
N GLY A 126 -2.54 -24.13 -28.21
CA GLY A 126 -3.16 -24.81 -29.35
C GLY A 126 -2.17 -25.48 -30.29
N GLY A 127 -2.12 -26.82 -30.28
CA GLY A 127 -1.46 -27.59 -31.33
C GLY A 127 -1.04 -29.02 -30.99
N VAL A 128 -1.96 -29.87 -30.51
CA VAL A 128 -1.83 -31.33 -30.70
C VAL A 128 -2.37 -31.69 -32.08
N HIS A 129 -1.55 -32.33 -32.92
CA HIS A 129 -1.88 -33.43 -33.86
C HIS A 129 -0.78 -33.61 -34.92
N GLY A 130 -0.35 -34.87 -35.13
CA GLY A 130 0.54 -35.32 -36.20
C GLY A 130 1.44 -36.45 -35.74
#